data_AF-A0AAJ2NJC0-F1
#
_entry.id   AF-A0AAJ2NJC0-F1
#
_cell.length_a   1.000
_cell.length_b   1.000
_cell.length_c   1.000
_cell.angle_alpha   90.00
_cell.angle_beta   90.00
_cell.angle_gamma   90.00
#
_symmetry.space_group_name_H-M   'P 1'
#
loop_
_entity.id
_entity.type
_entity.pdbx_description
1 polymer ?
#
loop_
_entity_poly.entity_id
_entity_poly.type
_entity_poly.pdbx_seq_one_letter_code
_entity_poly.pdbx_strand_id
1 'polypeptide(L)'
;MFTPPADDVKPIPVPDEIYTQCITDAARYFGIDAELVFTLFDNEGGKVGTFSRNTNGTYDIGPMQINSSNLPEIKKHFPTVTWRVLAYDACASFWVGTWWLYRKIVDRKGNVFEGIADYNSKTPKVRAKYIFNFMVKYNRRIQQRNGMGELYQWTQQPPRYNGHIAKNVPEQNPTPVVK
;
A
#
# COMPACT_ATOMS: atom_id res chain seq x y z
N MET A 1 4.82 -13.59 21.48
CA MET A 1 5.37 -13.88 20.14
C MET A 1 4.24 -14.47 19.32
N PHE A 2 3.96 -13.95 18.12
CA PHE A 2 2.93 -14.51 17.24
C PHE A 2 3.52 -15.71 16.50
N THR A 3 2.87 -16.86 16.61
CA THR A 3 3.17 -18.06 15.83
C THR A 3 1.87 -18.48 15.19
N PRO A 4 1.77 -18.49 13.85
CA PRO A 4 0.57 -18.99 13.20
C PRO A 4 0.42 -20.49 13.51
N PRO A 5 -0.80 -21.02 13.53
CA PRO A 5 -1.00 -22.47 13.61
C PRO A 5 -0.27 -23.16 12.45
N ALA A 6 0.11 -24.42 12.64
CA ALA A 6 0.53 -25.28 11.55
C ALA A 6 -0.70 -25.53 10.66
N ASP A 7 -0.94 -24.63 9.72
CA ASP A 7 -2.07 -24.72 8.81
C ASP A 7 -1.61 -25.48 7.56
N ASP A 8 -2.26 -26.61 7.30
CA ASP A 8 -2.08 -27.45 6.13
C ASP A 8 -2.95 -26.99 4.96
N VAL A 9 -3.86 -26.05 5.20
CA VAL A 9 -4.72 -25.46 4.18
C VAL A 9 -3.90 -24.58 3.25
N LYS A 10 -3.80 -24.99 1.99
CA LYS A 10 -3.12 -24.24 0.94
C LYS A 10 -3.79 -22.86 0.74
N PRO A 11 -3.02 -21.75 0.72
CA PRO A 11 -3.58 -20.43 0.50
C PRO A 11 -4.33 -20.31 -0.83
N ILE A 12 -5.53 -19.72 -0.78
CA ILE A 12 -6.43 -19.60 -1.94
C ILE A 12 -6.41 -18.16 -2.50
N PRO A 13 -6.38 -17.98 -3.83
CA PRO A 13 -6.51 -16.66 -4.44
C PRO A 13 -7.76 -15.94 -3.94
N VAL A 14 -7.65 -14.62 -3.75
CA VAL A 14 -8.82 -13.80 -3.44
C VAL A 14 -9.68 -13.68 -4.71
N PRO A 15 -10.99 -13.91 -4.66
CA PRO A 15 -11.86 -13.73 -5.82
C PRO A 15 -11.84 -12.29 -6.35
N ASP A 16 -11.93 -12.13 -7.68
CA ASP A 16 -11.85 -10.83 -8.35
C ASP A 16 -12.87 -9.81 -7.84
N GLU A 17 -14.12 -10.24 -7.69
CA GLU A 17 -15.20 -9.41 -7.16
C GLU A 17 -14.92 -8.94 -5.74
N ILE A 18 -14.37 -9.81 -4.89
CA ILE A 18 -14.10 -9.52 -3.48
C ILE A 18 -12.99 -8.49 -3.34
N TYR A 19 -11.83 -8.69 -3.99
CA TYR A 19 -10.77 -7.69 -3.87
C TYR A 19 -11.17 -6.38 -4.56
N THR A 20 -11.89 -6.42 -5.68
CA THR A 20 -12.32 -5.19 -6.39
C THR A 20 -13.24 -4.34 -5.54
N GLN A 21 -14.29 -4.94 -4.96
CA GLN A 21 -15.24 -4.23 -4.13
C GLN A 21 -14.58 -3.71 -2.85
N CYS A 22 -13.91 -4.60 -2.11
CA CYS A 22 -13.38 -4.24 -0.80
C CYS A 22 -12.19 -3.28 -0.87
N ILE A 23 -11.34 -3.36 -1.90
CA ILE A 23 -10.28 -2.36 -2.13
C ILE A 23 -10.91 -1.01 -2.48
N THR A 24 -11.89 -0.98 -3.40
CA THR A 24 -12.50 0.27 -3.83
C THR A 24 -13.21 0.98 -2.68
N ASP A 25 -13.96 0.26 -1.85
CA ASP A 25 -14.67 0.83 -0.72
C ASP A 25 -13.72 1.32 0.38
N ALA A 26 -12.70 0.53 0.73
CA ALA A 26 -11.70 0.95 1.71
C ALA A 26 -10.93 2.18 1.21
N ALA A 27 -10.49 2.17 -0.06
CA ALA A 27 -9.78 3.29 -0.67
C ALA A 27 -10.61 4.58 -0.64
N ARG A 28 -11.89 4.49 -1.05
CA ARG A 28 -12.84 5.60 -0.97
C ARG A 28 -12.99 6.13 0.46
N TYR A 29 -13.17 5.25 1.43
CA TYR A 29 -13.37 5.63 2.83
C TYR A 29 -12.17 6.39 3.42
N PHE A 30 -10.95 5.94 3.12
CA PHE A 30 -9.73 6.56 3.63
C PHE A 30 -9.19 7.70 2.74
N GLY A 31 -9.86 8.01 1.62
CA GLY A 31 -9.41 9.03 0.68
C GLY A 31 -8.08 8.69 -0.01
N ILE A 32 -7.84 7.40 -0.24
CA ILE A 32 -6.67 6.90 -0.99
C ILE A 32 -7.12 6.55 -2.41
N ASP A 33 -6.28 6.82 -3.40
CA ASP A 33 -6.49 6.31 -4.76
C ASP A 33 -6.55 4.77 -4.74
N ALA A 34 -7.64 4.19 -5.24
CA ALA A 34 -7.83 2.76 -5.28
C ALA A 34 -6.70 2.04 -6.03
N GLU A 35 -6.11 2.66 -7.06
CA GLU A 35 -5.02 2.04 -7.82
C GLU A 35 -3.73 1.89 -7.00
N LEU A 36 -3.52 2.72 -5.99
CA LEU A 36 -2.43 2.52 -5.04
C LEU A 36 -2.65 1.25 -4.21
N VAL A 37 -3.88 1.02 -3.77
CA VAL A 37 -4.22 -0.14 -2.94
C VAL A 37 -4.23 -1.43 -3.78
N PHE A 38 -4.76 -1.39 -5.01
CA PHE A 38 -4.64 -2.51 -5.94
C PHE A 38 -3.17 -2.83 -6.24
N THR A 39 -2.34 -1.81 -6.50
CA THR A 39 -0.90 -2.01 -6.70
C THR A 39 -0.24 -2.60 -5.47
N LEU A 40 -0.62 -2.13 -4.27
CA LEU A 40 -0.11 -2.67 -3.01
C LEU A 40 -0.44 -4.15 -2.90
N PHE A 41 -1.69 -4.53 -3.10
CA PHE A 41 -2.12 -5.94 -3.08
C PHE A 41 -1.35 -6.79 -4.10
N ASP A 42 -1.23 -6.34 -5.35
CA ASP A 42 -0.43 -7.01 -6.39
C ASP A 42 1.07 -7.11 -6.04
N ASN A 43 1.55 -6.20 -5.20
CA ASN A 43 2.94 -6.16 -4.77
C ASN A 43 3.21 -7.08 -3.58
N GLU A 44 2.26 -7.17 -2.66
CA GLU A 44 2.29 -8.13 -1.55
C GLU A 44 2.08 -9.57 -2.03
N GLY A 45 1.22 -9.79 -3.03
CA GLY A 45 0.96 -11.12 -3.60
C GLY A 45 0.34 -12.11 -2.61
N GLY A 46 -0.24 -11.59 -1.52
CA GLY A 46 -0.88 -12.39 -0.47
C GLY A 46 -2.15 -13.07 -0.96
N LYS A 47 -2.51 -14.15 -0.28
CA LYS A 47 -3.73 -14.93 -0.50
C LYS A 47 -4.45 -15.12 0.81
N VAL A 48 -5.70 -15.57 0.74
CA VAL A 48 -6.43 -16.02 1.94
C VAL A 48 -5.67 -17.20 2.54
N GLY A 49 -5.33 -17.11 3.82
CA GLY A 49 -4.53 -18.11 4.55
C GLY A 49 -3.01 -17.96 4.38
N THR A 50 -2.49 -16.94 3.69
CA THR A 50 -1.04 -16.76 3.58
C THR A 50 -0.41 -16.32 4.89
N PHE A 51 0.64 -17.01 5.30
CA PHE A 51 1.58 -16.58 6.33
C PHE A 51 3.01 -16.65 5.80
N SER A 52 3.65 -15.50 5.60
CA SER A 52 5.03 -15.43 5.12
C SER A 52 5.97 -15.15 6.29
N ARG A 53 6.89 -16.07 6.57
CA ARG A 53 7.82 -15.92 7.71
C ARG A 53 8.99 -15.00 7.35
N ASN A 54 9.21 -13.98 8.17
CA ASN A 54 10.36 -13.09 8.05
C ASN A 54 11.57 -13.59 8.84
N THR A 55 12.76 -13.16 8.45
CA THR A 55 14.03 -13.55 9.10
C THR A 55 14.11 -13.14 10.57
N ASN A 56 13.43 -12.05 10.94
CA ASN A 56 13.33 -11.56 12.32
C ASN A 56 12.27 -12.29 13.16
N GLY A 57 11.64 -13.35 12.63
CA GLY A 57 10.64 -14.16 13.33
C GLY A 57 9.23 -13.58 13.33
N THR A 58 8.98 -12.43 12.68
CA THR A 58 7.63 -11.94 12.42
C THR A 58 7.01 -12.67 11.22
N TYR A 59 5.72 -12.46 11.00
CA TYR A 59 4.97 -13.07 9.89
C TYR A 59 4.16 -12.00 9.18
N ASP A 60 4.10 -12.05 7.86
CA ASP A 60 3.18 -11.23 7.07
C ASP A 60 1.90 -12.03 6.79
N ILE A 61 0.76 -11.43 7.12
CA ILE A 61 -0.52 -12.14 7.30
C ILE A 61 -1.51 -11.75 6.19
N GLY A 62 -2.09 -12.76 5.54
CA GLY A 62 -3.26 -12.63 4.67
C GLY A 62 -3.02 -11.89 3.36
N PRO A 63 -4.10 -11.49 2.65
CA PRO A 63 -4.02 -10.82 1.35
C PRO A 63 -3.14 -9.57 1.33
N MET A 64 -3.25 -8.72 2.34
CA MET A 64 -2.46 -7.48 2.43
C MET A 64 -1.09 -7.65 3.12
N GLN A 65 -0.70 -8.89 3.43
CA GLN A 65 0.59 -9.24 4.04
C GLN A 65 0.92 -8.33 5.25
N ILE A 66 -0.04 -8.15 6.15
CA ILE A 66 0.12 -7.29 7.32
C ILE A 66 1.10 -7.95 8.29
N ASN A 67 2.20 -7.27 8.58
CA ASN A 67 3.21 -7.80 9.50
C ASN A 67 2.66 -7.97 10.93
N SER A 68 2.96 -9.12 11.55
CA SER A 68 2.45 -9.52 12.86
C SER A 68 2.93 -8.62 14.00
N SER A 69 4.03 -7.87 13.82
CA SER A 69 4.48 -6.87 14.79
C SER A 69 3.52 -5.69 14.94
N ASN A 70 2.64 -5.46 13.95
CA ASN A 70 1.65 -4.39 13.95
C ASN A 70 0.35 -4.77 14.66
N LEU A 71 0.13 -6.07 14.97
CA LEU A 71 -1.11 -6.55 15.61
C LEU A 71 -1.47 -5.84 16.92
N PRO A 72 -0.53 -5.52 17.84
CA PRO A 72 -0.87 -4.80 19.06
C PRO A 72 -1.45 -3.42 18.78
N GLU A 73 -0.96 -2.75 17.75
CA GLU A 73 -1.45 -1.42 17.35
C GLU A 73 -2.79 -1.53 16.62
N ILE A 74 -2.93 -2.48 15.70
CA ILE A 74 -4.20 -2.76 15.01
C ILE A 74 -5.30 -3.03 16.04
N LYS A 75 -5.03 -3.84 17.07
CA LYS A 75 -6.00 -4.17 18.11
C LYS A 75 -6.50 -2.96 18.90
N LYS A 76 -5.71 -1.89 19.04
CA LYS A 76 -6.17 -0.66 19.71
C LYS A 76 -7.24 0.07 18.90
N HIS A 77 -7.18 -0.02 17.58
CA HIS A 77 -8.11 0.65 16.67
C HIS A 77 -9.26 -0.26 16.21
N PHE A 78 -9.00 -1.57 16.11
CA PHE A 78 -9.95 -2.60 15.73
C PHE A 78 -9.94 -3.73 16.76
N PRO A 79 -10.61 -3.56 17.92
CA PRO A 79 -10.53 -4.52 19.03
C PRO A 79 -10.98 -5.94 18.69
N THR A 80 -11.84 -6.09 17.68
CA THR A 80 -12.38 -7.37 17.21
C THR A 80 -11.52 -8.02 16.12
N VAL A 81 -10.59 -7.29 15.50
CA VAL A 81 -9.72 -7.82 14.44
C VAL A 81 -8.59 -8.62 15.08
N THR A 82 -8.57 -9.91 14.76
CA THR A 82 -7.51 -10.83 15.15
C THR A 82 -6.62 -11.16 13.95
N TRP A 83 -5.47 -11.78 14.19
CA TRP A 83 -4.63 -12.33 13.11
C TRP A 83 -5.42 -13.29 12.21
N ARG A 84 -6.39 -14.03 12.78
CA ARG A 84 -7.22 -14.98 12.04
C ARG A 84 -8.17 -14.25 11.09
N VAL A 85 -8.76 -13.15 11.55
CA VAL A 85 -9.56 -12.28 10.68
C VAL A 85 -8.71 -11.75 9.53
N LEU A 86 -7.50 -11.23 9.82
CA LEU A 86 -6.60 -10.75 8.76
C LEU A 86 -6.17 -11.84 7.77
N ALA A 87 -6.03 -13.08 8.23
CA ALA A 87 -5.61 -14.19 7.38
C ALA A 87 -6.73 -14.72 6.48
N TYR A 88 -7.96 -14.85 7.00
CA TYR A 88 -9.03 -15.59 6.34
C TYR A 88 -10.22 -14.75 5.87
N ASP A 89 -10.38 -13.52 6.37
CA ASP A 89 -11.35 -12.56 5.84
C ASP A 89 -10.63 -11.54 4.95
N ALA A 90 -10.75 -11.75 3.64
CA ALA A 90 -10.07 -10.92 2.66
C ALA A 90 -10.49 -9.44 2.73
N CYS A 91 -11.78 -9.17 2.93
CA CYS A 91 -12.27 -7.80 3.04
C CYS A 91 -11.73 -7.12 4.30
N ALA A 92 -11.75 -7.80 5.44
CA ALA A 92 -11.13 -7.26 6.65
C ALA A 92 -9.62 -7.00 6.45
N SER A 93 -8.91 -7.89 5.74
CA SER A 93 -7.51 -7.67 5.38
C SER A 93 -7.32 -6.41 4.53
N PHE A 94 -8.16 -6.17 3.51
CA PHE A 94 -8.09 -4.97 2.68
C PHE A 94 -8.39 -3.70 3.47
N TRP A 95 -9.45 -3.70 4.28
CA TRP A 95 -9.81 -2.54 5.10
C TRP A 95 -8.71 -2.17 6.09
N VAL A 96 -8.15 -3.15 6.80
CA VAL A 96 -7.07 -2.90 7.77
C VAL A 96 -5.76 -2.55 7.07
N GLY A 97 -5.45 -3.19 5.94
CA GLY A 97 -4.28 -2.87 5.13
C GLY A 97 -4.32 -1.44 4.59
N THR A 98 -5.45 -1.02 4.01
CA THR A 98 -5.64 0.35 3.52
C THR A 98 -5.59 1.37 4.65
N TRP A 99 -6.20 1.09 5.80
CA TRP A 99 -6.06 1.94 6.98
C TRP A 99 -4.60 2.07 7.45
N TRP A 100 -3.85 0.96 7.43
CA TRP A 100 -2.45 0.97 7.82
C TRP A 100 -1.62 1.83 6.86
N LEU A 101 -1.87 1.70 5.55
CA LEU A 101 -1.27 2.55 4.52
C LEU A 101 -1.61 4.03 4.75
N TYR A 102 -2.89 4.35 4.96
CA TYR A 102 -3.35 5.71 5.28
C TYR A 102 -2.56 6.31 6.44
N ARG A 103 -2.41 5.55 7.53
CA ARG A 103 -1.62 6.00 8.67
C ARG A 103 -0.17 6.30 8.31
N LYS A 104 0.49 5.45 7.51
CA LYS A 104 1.88 5.71 7.08
C LYS A 104 1.99 6.97 6.23
N ILE A 105 0.99 7.24 5.39
CA ILE A 105 0.94 8.47 4.59
C ILE A 105 0.78 9.69 5.50
N VAL A 106 -0.10 9.62 6.50
CA VAL A 106 -0.29 10.68 7.50
C VAL A 106 0.99 10.91 8.33
N ASP A 107 1.64 9.86 8.81
CA ASP A 107 2.93 9.92 9.52
C ASP A 107 4.02 10.61 8.67
N ARG A 108 3.89 10.52 7.34
CA ARG A 108 4.77 11.16 6.36
C ARG A 108 4.23 12.49 5.82
N LYS A 109 3.32 13.14 6.56
CA LYS A 109 2.76 14.46 6.23
C LYS A 109 2.12 14.52 4.85
N GLY A 110 1.48 13.42 4.43
CA GLY A 110 0.82 13.30 3.12
C GLY A 110 1.72 12.79 2.00
N ASN A 111 3.01 12.52 2.24
CA ASN A 111 3.85 11.91 1.21
C ASN A 111 3.49 10.44 1.01
N VAL A 112 2.80 10.17 -0.10
CA VAL A 112 2.29 8.85 -0.46
C VAL A 112 3.40 7.81 -0.63
N PHE A 113 4.45 8.13 -1.39
CA PHE A 113 5.51 7.16 -1.69
C PHE A 113 6.36 6.81 -0.47
N GLU A 114 6.62 7.79 0.41
CA GLU A 114 7.27 7.53 1.69
C GLU A 114 6.40 6.68 2.62
N GLY A 115 5.07 6.87 2.57
CA GLY A 115 4.08 6.05 3.28
C GLY A 115 4.03 4.61 2.78
N ILE A 116 4.01 4.41 1.46
CA ILE A 116 4.11 3.09 0.81
C ILE A 116 5.41 2.38 1.20
N ALA A 117 6.53 3.11 1.20
CA ALA A 117 7.79 2.54 1.63
C ALA A 117 7.75 2.13 3.11
N ASP A 118 7.13 2.95 3.97
CA ASP A 118 6.94 2.66 5.41
C ASP A 118 5.97 1.52 5.69
N TYR A 119 5.07 1.21 4.75
CA TYR A 119 4.18 0.07 4.84
C TYR A 119 5.00 -1.23 4.90
N ASN A 120 5.99 -1.36 4.01
CA ASN A 120 6.85 -2.53 3.91
C ASN A 120 8.05 -2.51 4.89
N SER A 121 8.85 -1.43 4.89
CA SER A 121 10.05 -1.39 5.73
C SER A 121 10.57 0.03 5.97
N LYS A 122 11.18 0.26 7.14
CA LYS A 122 11.91 1.50 7.44
C LYS A 122 13.38 1.46 6.99
N THR A 123 13.90 0.31 6.54
CA THR A 123 15.31 0.15 6.15
C THR A 123 15.60 0.80 4.78
N PRO A 124 16.49 1.81 4.67
CA PRO A 124 16.66 2.62 3.46
C PRO A 124 16.84 1.85 2.14
N LYS A 125 17.70 0.82 2.11
CA LYS A 125 17.91 0.00 0.89
C LYS A 125 16.68 -0.82 0.50
N VAL A 126 15.93 -1.32 1.50
CA VAL A 126 14.70 -2.09 1.27
C VAL A 126 13.60 -1.17 0.73
N ARG A 127 13.52 0.06 1.27
CA ARG A 127 12.58 1.10 0.81
C ARG A 127 12.76 1.42 -0.67
N ALA A 128 13.98 1.75 -1.08
CA ALA A 128 14.25 2.17 -2.46
C ALA A 128 13.85 1.08 -3.47
N LYS A 129 14.21 -0.18 -3.20
CA LYS A 129 13.83 -1.32 -4.05
C LYS A 129 12.31 -1.52 -4.08
N TYR A 130 11.66 -1.39 -2.93
CA TYR A 130 10.21 -1.56 -2.83
C TYR A 130 9.46 -0.46 -3.60
N ILE A 131 9.84 0.81 -3.41
CA ILE A 131 9.27 1.96 -4.15
C ILE A 131 9.44 1.74 -5.66
N PHE A 132 10.64 1.37 -6.12
CA PHE A 132 10.88 1.17 -7.55
C PHE A 132 9.94 0.11 -8.15
N ASN A 133 9.85 -1.06 -7.52
CA ASN A 133 8.97 -2.14 -7.97
C ASN A 133 7.49 -1.71 -7.94
N PHE A 134 7.08 -1.00 -6.88
CA PHE A 134 5.74 -0.47 -6.73
C PHE A 134 5.41 0.52 -7.86
N MET A 135 6.30 1.49 -8.12
CA MET A 135 6.10 2.51 -9.14
C MET A 135 5.98 1.90 -10.54
N VAL A 136 6.74 0.85 -10.87
CA VAL A 136 6.60 0.15 -12.16
C VAL A 136 5.21 -0.45 -12.31
N LYS A 137 4.69 -1.12 -11.28
CA LYS A 137 3.34 -1.72 -11.28
C LYS A 137 2.26 -0.65 -11.33
N TYR A 138 2.38 0.39 -10.51
CA TYR A 138 1.46 1.52 -10.46
C TYR A 138 1.38 2.23 -11.81
N ASN A 139 2.52 2.57 -12.40
CA ASN A 139 2.60 3.22 -13.71
C ASN A 139 1.95 2.42 -14.82
N ARG A 140 2.08 1.08 -14.79
CA ARG A 140 1.37 0.23 -15.75
C ARG A 140 -0.14 0.31 -15.59
N ARG A 141 -0.61 0.27 -14.35
CA ARG A 141 -2.02 0.25 -13.97
C ARG A 141 -2.75 1.55 -14.34
N ILE A 142 -2.14 2.70 -14.07
CA ILE A 142 -2.70 4.00 -14.48
C ILE A 142 -2.60 4.26 -15.99
N GLN A 143 -1.57 3.75 -16.69
CA GLN A 143 -1.51 3.81 -18.15
C GLN A 143 -2.64 3.02 -18.82
N GLN A 144 -2.96 1.83 -18.29
CA GLN A 144 -4.06 1.01 -18.79
C GLN A 144 -5.43 1.67 -18.61
N ARG A 145 -5.56 2.61 -17.67
CA ARG A 145 -6.76 3.41 -17.45
C ARG A 145 -6.78 4.76 -18.19
N ASN A 146 -5.83 5.02 -19.11
CA ASN A 146 -5.60 6.32 -19.76
C ASN A 146 -5.28 7.48 -18.78
N GLY A 147 -4.82 7.18 -17.56
CA GLY A 147 -4.72 8.07 -16.40
C GLY A 147 -3.46 8.93 -16.30
N MET A 148 -2.83 9.34 -17.41
CA MET A 148 -1.67 10.26 -17.35
C MET A 148 -1.99 11.55 -16.58
N GLY A 149 -3.25 12.02 -16.59
CA GLY A 149 -3.68 13.18 -15.80
C GLY A 149 -3.66 12.96 -14.28
N GLU A 150 -3.96 11.75 -13.80
CA GLU A 150 -3.96 11.41 -12.36
C GLU A 150 -2.52 11.40 -11.82
N LEU A 151 -1.57 10.83 -12.56
CA LEU A 151 -0.13 10.90 -12.25
C LEU A 151 0.38 12.33 -12.07
N TYR A 152 -0.07 13.24 -12.92
CA TYR A 152 0.32 14.64 -12.84
C TYR A 152 -0.22 15.29 -11.56
N GLN A 153 -1.45 14.99 -11.11
CA GLN A 153 -2.00 15.57 -9.88
C GLN A 153 -1.21 15.20 -8.62
N TRP A 154 -0.66 13.98 -8.55
CA TRP A 154 0.12 13.51 -7.39
C TRP A 154 1.59 13.99 -7.39
N THR A 155 2.14 14.42 -8.53
CA THR A 155 3.53 14.91 -8.65
C THR A 155 3.65 16.44 -8.52
N GLN A 156 2.53 17.17 -8.49
CA GLN A 156 2.49 18.65 -8.42
C GLN A 156 2.88 19.26 -7.07
N GLN A 157 3.28 18.45 -6.07
CA GLN A 157 4.12 18.94 -4.97
C GLN A 157 5.57 18.63 -5.35
N PRO A 158 6.29 19.52 -6.05
CA PRO A 158 7.71 19.33 -6.22
C PRO A 158 8.33 19.23 -4.82
N PRO A 159 9.22 18.26 -4.54
CA PRO A 159 10.02 18.31 -3.33
C PRO A 159 10.69 19.69 -3.31
N ARG A 160 10.67 20.38 -2.16
CA ARG A 160 11.56 21.53 -1.96
C ARG A 160 12.98 21.01 -2.09
N TYR A 161 13.49 21.12 -3.31
CA TYR A 161 14.81 20.67 -3.70
C TYR A 161 15.75 21.83 -3.50
N ASN A 162 16.68 21.67 -2.56
CA ASN A 162 17.64 22.70 -2.19
C ASN A 162 18.93 22.61 -3.03
N GLY A 163 18.88 21.90 -4.16
CA GLY A 163 20.01 21.70 -5.07
C GLY A 163 19.79 22.38 -6.42
N HIS A 164 20.85 22.45 -7.23
CA HIS A 164 20.77 22.97 -8.58
C HIS A 164 20.26 21.90 -9.54
N ILE A 165 19.17 22.18 -10.26
CA ILE A 165 18.74 21.36 -11.40
C ILE A 165 19.71 21.61 -12.57
N ALA A 166 20.05 20.57 -13.33
CA ALA A 166 20.79 20.71 -14.57
C ALA A 166 20.03 21.66 -15.51
N LYS A 167 20.72 22.61 -16.15
CA LYS A 167 20.17 23.75 -16.92
C LYS A 167 19.26 23.40 -18.13
N ASN A 168 18.90 22.13 -18.31
CA ASN A 168 18.18 21.61 -19.48
C ASN A 168 16.78 21.08 -19.17
N VAL A 169 16.19 21.40 -18.00
CA VAL A 169 14.76 21.11 -17.75
C VAL A 169 13.95 22.33 -18.22
N PRO A 170 13.06 22.19 -19.22
CA PRO A 170 12.18 23.28 -19.63
C PRO A 170 11.31 23.70 -18.46
N GLU A 171 11.30 25.00 -18.15
CA GLU A 171 10.41 25.60 -17.16
C GLU A 171 8.96 25.32 -17.59
N GLN A 172 8.24 24.47 -16.86
CA GLN A 172 6.83 24.24 -17.12
C GLN A 172 6.05 25.45 -16.61
N ASN A 173 5.70 26.36 -17.52
CA ASN A 173 4.76 27.43 -17.21
C ASN A 173 3.40 26.80 -16.83
N PRO A 174 2.85 27.09 -15.63
CA PRO A 174 1.56 26.57 -15.25
C PRO A 174 0.49 27.13 -16.19
N THR A 175 -0.32 26.23 -16.74
CA THR A 175 -1.51 26.58 -17.53
C THR A 175 -2.50 27.35 -16.64
N PRO A 176 -3.05 28.48 -17.12
CA PRO A 176 -4.00 29.25 -16.33
C PRO A 176 -5.29 28.45 -16.13
N VAL A 177 -5.71 28.32 -14.88
CA VAL A 177 -7.02 27.78 -14.51
C VAL A 177 -8.08 28.80 -14.91
N VAL A 178 -8.92 28.44 -15.88
CA VAL A 178 -10.11 29.23 -16.24
C VAL A 178 -11.13 29.09 -15.11
N LYS A 179 -11.59 30.22 -14.58
CA LYS A 179 -12.61 30.32 -13.52
C LYS A 179 -14.00 29.96 -14.03
#